data_AF-A0A7J4TBV8-F1
#
_entry.id   AF-A0A7J4TBV8-F1
#
_cell.length_a   1.000
_cell.length_b   1.000
_cell.length_c   1.000
_cell.angle_alpha   90.00
_cell.angle_beta   90.00
_cell.angle_gamma   90.00
#
_symmetry.space_group_name_H-M   'P 1'
#
loop_
_entity.id
_entity.type
_entity.pdbx_description
1 polymer ?
#
loop_
_entity_poly.entity_id
_entity_poly.type
_entity_poly.pdbx_seq_one_letter_code
_entity_poly.pdbx_strand_id
1 'polypeptide(L)'
;MDMRWGLLAASALVLVSFLSLIFVVFGFSGLSFLLSLTLLVTLMALLALTMGGIAKAKAWGWSFLSFISLVLIFYAYIVYLIFGLVENLGILLVSAIIMLVVSVLNFRLAEQPEKESIEAPPSPKVEVYESLDKVEPEQKVVRAPQPVAKAVAAPKKLPFVASRMASTYHRSNCEWMNNIKRKNRVWFSTEKQARKAGFKPHECIAELK
;
A
#
# COMPACT_ATOMS: atom_id res chain seq x y z
N MET A 1 9.56 17.45 -0.35
CA MET A 1 8.64 18.44 -0.93
C MET A 1 7.37 18.37 -0.11
N ASP A 2 6.98 19.45 0.58
CA ASP A 2 5.80 19.39 1.46
C ASP A 2 4.56 19.05 0.64
N MET A 3 3.70 18.20 1.18
CA MET A 3 2.48 17.72 0.50
C MET A 3 1.57 18.87 0.04
N ARG A 4 1.67 20.04 0.71
CA ARG A 4 0.98 21.29 0.36
C ARG A 4 1.40 21.85 -1.01
N TRP A 5 2.69 21.78 -1.35
CA TRP A 5 3.19 22.26 -2.65
C TRP A 5 2.74 21.36 -3.80
N GLY A 6 2.69 20.04 -3.57
CA GLY A 6 2.18 19.08 -4.54
C GLY A 6 0.71 19.35 -4.89
N LEU A 7 -0.13 19.64 -3.89
CA LEU A 7 -1.53 19.99 -4.10
C LEU A 7 -1.70 21.30 -4.88
N LEU A 8 -0.94 22.34 -4.52
CA LEU A 8 -1.01 23.64 -5.22
C LEU A 8 -0.59 23.51 -6.68
N ALA A 9 0.50 22.80 -6.95
CA ALA A 9 0.98 22.55 -8.31
C ALA A 9 -0.05 21.75 -9.13
N ALA A 10 -0.62 20.68 -8.56
CA ALA A 10 -1.67 19.90 -9.22
C ALA A 10 -2.91 20.74 -9.54
N SER A 11 -3.38 21.57 -8.60
CA SER A 11 -4.52 22.47 -8.80
C SER A 11 -4.27 23.50 -9.89
N ALA A 12 -3.09 24.13 -9.91
CA ALA A 12 -2.73 25.09 -10.96
C ALA A 12 -2.66 24.42 -12.35
N LEU A 13 -2.07 23.24 -12.45
CA LEU A 13 -2.00 22.48 -13.70
C LEU A 13 -3.38 22.05 -14.21
N VAL A 14 -4.25 21.60 -13.32
CA VAL A 14 -5.63 21.25 -13.65
C VAL A 14 -6.38 22.48 -14.16
N LEU A 15 -6.22 23.63 -13.52
CA LEU A 15 -6.85 24.87 -13.97
C LEU A 15 -6.39 25.29 -15.36
N VAL A 16 -5.07 25.28 -15.62
CA VAL A 16 -4.50 25.64 -16.94
C VAL A 16 -4.99 24.67 -18.02
N SER A 17 -5.00 23.37 -17.73
CA SER A 17 -5.47 22.34 -18.68
C SER A 17 -6.96 22.51 -18.95
N PHE A 18 -7.75 22.83 -17.92
CA PHE A 18 -9.19 23.07 -18.04
C PHE A 18 -9.51 24.30 -18.89
N LEU A 19 -8.83 25.43 -18.65
CA LEU A 19 -8.97 26.63 -19.47
C LEU A 19 -8.58 26.37 -20.93
N SER A 20 -7.47 25.66 -21.15
CA SER A 20 -7.02 25.27 -22.49
C SER A 20 -8.06 24.40 -23.20
N LEU A 21 -8.66 23.45 -22.49
CA LEU A 21 -9.71 22.58 -23.02
C LEU A 21 -10.97 23.37 -23.38
N ILE A 22 -11.38 24.35 -22.57
CA ILE A 22 -12.49 25.26 -22.91
C ILE A 22 -12.23 25.94 -24.25
N PHE A 23 -11.07 26.57 -24.43
CA PHE A 23 -10.77 27.26 -25.70
C PHE A 23 -10.77 26.32 -26.90
N VAL A 24 -10.30 25.08 -26.73
CA VAL A 24 -10.36 24.05 -27.79
C VAL A 24 -11.82 23.66 -28.10
N VAL A 25 -12.64 23.41 -27.08
CA VAL A 25 -14.05 23.02 -27.24
C VAL A 25 -14.85 24.10 -27.97
N PHE A 26 -14.69 25.36 -27.58
CA PHE A 26 -15.39 26.49 -28.21
C PHE A 26 -14.88 26.86 -29.60
N GLY A 27 -13.74 26.30 -30.03
CA GLY A 27 -13.26 26.40 -31.40
C GLY A 27 -13.99 25.49 -32.39
N PHE A 28 -14.77 24.52 -31.91
CA PHE A 28 -15.51 23.59 -32.75
C PHE A 28 -16.95 24.04 -33.01
N SER A 29 -17.51 23.57 -34.13
CA SER A 29 -18.92 23.73 -34.49
C SER A 29 -19.59 22.38 -34.77
N GLY A 30 -20.93 22.37 -34.79
CA GLY A 30 -21.72 21.18 -35.13
C GLY A 30 -21.60 20.02 -34.14
N LEU A 31 -21.51 18.78 -34.65
CA LEU A 31 -21.47 17.57 -33.82
C LEU A 31 -20.19 17.47 -32.98
N SER A 32 -19.05 17.91 -33.51
CA SER A 32 -17.76 17.89 -32.82
C SER A 32 -17.76 18.79 -31.58
N PHE A 33 -18.52 19.90 -31.61
CA PHE A 33 -18.75 20.73 -30.44
C PHE A 33 -19.50 19.96 -29.34
N LEU A 34 -20.58 19.25 -29.70
CA LEU A 34 -21.41 18.51 -28.74
C LEU A 34 -20.63 17.38 -28.07
N LEU A 35 -19.84 16.62 -28.84
CA LEU A 35 -18.94 15.59 -28.32
C LEU A 35 -17.86 16.18 -27.39
N SER A 36 -17.26 17.30 -27.80
CA SER A 36 -16.22 17.97 -27.01
C SER A 36 -16.80 18.57 -25.72
N LEU A 37 -18.02 19.08 -25.76
CA LEU A 37 -18.75 19.57 -24.59
C LEU A 37 -19.09 18.43 -23.62
N THR A 38 -19.56 17.28 -24.11
CA THR A 38 -19.80 16.10 -23.27
C THR A 38 -18.50 15.66 -22.60
N LEU A 39 -17.40 15.57 -23.35
CA LEU A 39 -16.09 15.22 -22.82
C LEU A 39 -15.64 16.21 -21.73
N LEU A 40 -15.81 17.52 -21.96
CA LEU A 40 -15.50 18.57 -20.99
C LEU A 40 -16.26 18.35 -19.67
N VAL A 41 -17.58 18.15 -19.73
CA VAL A 41 -18.40 17.92 -18.53
C VAL A 41 -18.00 16.65 -17.78
N THR A 42 -17.77 15.55 -18.51
CA THR A 42 -17.29 14.29 -17.91
C THR A 42 -15.93 14.47 -17.24
N LEU A 43 -14.99 15.16 -17.89
CA LEU A 43 -13.68 15.46 -17.32
C LEU A 43 -13.77 16.35 -16.09
N MET A 44 -14.67 17.34 -16.06
CA MET A 44 -14.90 18.15 -14.86
C MET A 44 -15.31 17.30 -13.66
N ALA A 45 -16.25 16.36 -13.86
CA ALA A 45 -16.70 15.47 -12.80
C ALA A 45 -15.55 14.56 -12.32
N LEU A 46 -14.76 14.00 -13.24
CA LEU A 46 -13.60 13.17 -12.89
C LEU A 46 -12.52 13.98 -12.15
N LEU A 47 -12.22 15.19 -12.61
CA LEU A 47 -11.27 16.08 -11.95
C LEU A 47 -11.70 16.41 -10.51
N ALA A 48 -12.98 16.70 -10.28
CA ALA A 48 -13.51 16.91 -8.93
C ALA A 48 -13.31 15.68 -8.03
N LEU A 49 -13.53 14.46 -8.55
CA LEU A 49 -13.26 13.22 -7.83
C LEU A 49 -11.77 13.04 -7.52
N THR A 50 -10.89 13.35 -8.47
CA THR A 50 -9.43 13.27 -8.24
C THR A 50 -8.97 14.21 -7.14
N MET A 51 -9.49 15.45 -7.12
CA MET A 51 -9.19 16.41 -6.07
C MET A 51 -9.65 15.92 -4.70
N GLY A 52 -10.84 15.30 -4.61
CA GLY A 52 -11.30 14.66 -3.38
C GLY A 52 -10.40 13.49 -2.91
N GLY A 53 -9.84 12.73 -3.85
CA GLY A 53 -8.87 11.67 -3.58
C GLY A 53 -7.53 12.21 -3.07
N ILE A 54 -6.99 13.23 -3.75
CA ILE A 54 -5.71 13.88 -3.41
C ILE A 54 -5.81 14.61 -2.06
N ALA A 55 -6.91 15.32 -1.80
CA ALA A 55 -7.13 16.03 -0.54
C ALA A 55 -7.14 15.08 0.69
N LYS A 56 -7.58 13.83 0.50
CA LYS A 56 -7.53 12.79 1.53
C LYS A 56 -6.21 12.01 1.56
N ALA A 57 -5.18 12.51 0.87
CA ALA A 57 -3.86 11.89 0.74
C ALA A 57 -3.90 10.44 0.25
N LYS A 58 -4.93 10.04 -0.50
CA LYS A 58 -5.07 8.66 -0.95
C LYS A 58 -4.38 8.47 -2.30
N ALA A 59 -3.56 7.43 -2.42
CA ALA A 59 -2.78 7.13 -3.62
C ALA A 59 -3.61 7.00 -4.91
N TRP A 60 -4.86 6.53 -4.83
CA TRP A 60 -5.74 6.43 -6.01
C TRP A 60 -6.00 7.79 -6.67
N GLY A 61 -6.04 8.90 -5.92
CA GLY A 61 -6.25 10.24 -6.50
C GLY A 61 -5.18 10.62 -7.52
N TRP A 62 -3.91 10.30 -7.23
CA TRP A 62 -2.80 10.53 -8.15
C TRP A 62 -2.87 9.61 -9.38
N SER A 63 -3.26 8.34 -9.20
CA SER A 63 -3.45 7.40 -10.31
C SER A 63 -4.54 7.87 -11.28
N PHE A 64 -5.68 8.33 -10.75
CA PHE A 64 -6.74 8.89 -11.60
C PHE A 64 -6.29 10.17 -12.32
N LEU A 65 -5.49 11.03 -11.69
CA LEU A 65 -4.94 12.21 -12.35
C LEU A 65 -4.03 11.82 -13.53
N SER A 66 -3.23 10.76 -13.39
CA SER A 66 -2.41 10.21 -14.49
C SER A 66 -3.29 9.73 -15.63
N PHE A 67 -4.37 9.01 -15.31
CA PHE A 67 -5.32 8.50 -16.30
C PHE A 67 -5.99 9.64 -17.07
N ILE A 68 -6.46 10.68 -16.38
CA ILE A 68 -7.07 11.86 -17.01
C ILE A 68 -6.08 12.55 -17.96
N SER A 69 -4.82 12.70 -17.53
CA SER A 69 -3.78 13.29 -18.39
C SER A 69 -3.57 12.47 -19.67
N LEU A 70 -3.54 11.14 -19.60
CA LEU A 70 -3.43 10.27 -20.78
C LEU A 70 -4.63 10.45 -21.73
N VAL A 71 -5.84 10.56 -21.18
CA VAL A 71 -7.05 10.83 -21.97
C VAL A 71 -6.96 12.19 -22.67
N LEU A 72 -6.44 13.22 -21.99
CA LEU A 72 -6.23 14.55 -22.60
C LEU A 72 -5.18 14.53 -23.71
N ILE A 73 -4.06 13.81 -23.53
CA ILE A 73 -3.03 13.65 -24.57
C ILE A 73 -3.62 12.94 -25.79
N PHE A 74 -4.37 11.84 -25.57
CA PHE A 74 -5.02 11.12 -26.64
C PHE A 74 -6.05 11.99 -27.37
N TYR A 75 -6.87 12.74 -26.63
CA TYR A 75 -7.81 13.69 -27.20
C TYR A 75 -7.10 14.76 -28.05
N ALA A 76 -6.03 15.36 -27.53
CA ALA A 76 -5.24 16.35 -28.27
C ALA A 76 -4.65 15.76 -29.56
N TYR A 77 -4.19 14.51 -29.51
CA TYR A 77 -3.71 13.78 -30.69
C TYR A 77 -4.81 13.55 -31.73
N ILE A 78 -6.02 13.15 -31.31
CA ILE A 78 -7.16 12.99 -32.23
C ILE A 78 -7.56 14.33 -32.85
N VAL A 79 -7.62 15.40 -32.07
CA VAL A 79 -7.88 16.76 -32.59
C VAL A 79 -6.82 17.17 -33.61
N TYR A 80 -5.55 16.91 -33.32
CA TYR A 80 -4.44 17.16 -34.25
C TYR A 80 -4.61 16.42 -35.58
N LEU A 81 -5.00 15.14 -35.54
CA LEU A 81 -5.20 14.34 -36.75
C LEU A 81 -6.36 14.84 -37.62
N ILE A 82 -7.45 15.34 -37.00
CA ILE A 82 -8.66 15.75 -37.73
C ILE A 82 -8.53 17.19 -38.24
N PHE A 83 -8.02 18.11 -37.42
CA PHE A 83 -8.07 19.55 -37.66
C PHE A 83 -6.69 20.19 -37.85
N GLY A 84 -5.60 19.45 -37.65
CA GLY A 84 -4.25 19.97 -37.67
C GLY A 84 -3.86 20.73 -36.40
N LEU A 85 -2.81 21.54 -36.50
CA LEU A 85 -2.28 22.31 -35.37
C LEU A 85 -3.13 23.57 -35.15
N VAL A 86 -4.04 23.54 -34.17
CA VAL A 86 -4.79 24.73 -33.73
C VAL A 86 -4.04 25.46 -32.60
N GLU A 87 -4.18 26.78 -32.51
CA GLU A 87 -3.36 27.67 -31.66
C GLU A 87 -3.29 27.25 -30.18
N ASN A 88 -4.36 26.67 -29.62
CA ASN A 88 -4.45 26.26 -28.22
C ASN A 88 -4.12 24.79 -27.95
N LEU A 89 -3.94 23.98 -29.01
CA LEU A 89 -3.68 22.54 -28.87
C LEU A 89 -2.32 22.26 -28.25
N GLY A 90 -1.32 23.07 -28.59
CA GLY A 90 0.03 22.95 -28.05
C GLY A 90 0.06 23.16 -26.52
N ILE A 91 -0.66 24.16 -26.02
CA ILE A 91 -0.76 24.44 -24.58
C ILE A 91 -1.46 23.28 -23.85
N LEU A 92 -2.54 22.76 -24.42
CA LEU A 92 -3.24 21.59 -23.87
C LEU A 92 -2.31 20.36 -23.80
N LEU A 93 -1.55 20.09 -24.86
CA LEU A 93 -0.63 18.95 -24.91
C LEU A 93 0.50 19.08 -23.88
N VAL A 94 1.15 20.25 -23.82
CA VAL A 94 2.26 20.50 -22.89
C VAL A 94 1.76 20.42 -21.44
N SER A 95 0.64 21.07 -21.12
CA SER A 95 0.07 21.02 -19.77
C SER A 95 -0.35 19.60 -19.37
N ALA A 96 -0.93 18.82 -20.28
CA ALA A 96 -1.25 17.42 -20.03
C ALA A 96 0.00 16.58 -19.77
N ILE A 97 1.09 16.75 -20.54
CA ILE A 97 2.37 16.04 -20.31
C ILE A 97 2.95 16.42 -18.95
N ILE A 98 2.98 17.70 -18.59
CA ILE A 98 3.46 18.14 -17.27
C ILE A 98 2.60 17.53 -16.17
N MET A 99 1.28 17.51 -16.33
CA MET A 99 0.36 16.86 -15.40
C MET A 99 0.65 15.36 -15.26
N LEU A 100 0.98 14.66 -16.35
CA LEU A 100 1.36 13.25 -16.32
C LEU A 100 2.61 13.04 -15.47
N VAL A 101 3.65 13.83 -15.74
CA VAL A 101 4.94 13.73 -15.03
C VAL A 101 4.75 14.03 -13.54
N VAL A 102 4.06 15.13 -13.21
CA VAL A 102 3.78 15.49 -11.81
C VAL A 102 2.96 14.40 -11.12
N SER A 103 1.94 13.85 -11.79
CA SER A 103 1.14 12.76 -11.25
C SER A 103 1.97 11.50 -10.97
N VAL A 104 2.79 11.04 -11.92
CA VAL A 104 3.63 9.85 -11.78
C VAL A 104 4.66 10.03 -10.66
N LEU A 105 5.31 11.19 -10.59
CA LEU A 105 6.28 11.49 -9.53
C LEU A 105 5.63 11.48 -8.14
N ASN A 106 4.46 12.12 -7.99
CA ASN A 106 3.76 12.15 -6.70
C ASN A 106 3.13 10.80 -6.33
N PHE A 107 2.69 10.00 -7.31
CA PHE A 107 2.20 8.64 -7.06
C PHE A 107 3.27 7.78 -6.41
N ARG A 108 4.51 7.84 -6.91
CA ARG A 108 5.65 7.10 -6.33
C ARG A 108 5.99 7.56 -4.91
N LEU A 109 5.80 8.85 -4.60
CA LEU A 109 5.99 9.39 -3.26
C LEU A 109 4.88 8.94 -2.31
N ALA A 110 3.62 8.91 -2.77
CA ALA A 110 2.46 8.47 -1.98
C ALA A 110 2.45 6.96 -1.72
N GLU A 111 3.09 6.16 -2.58
CA GLU A 111 3.18 4.70 -2.44
C GLU A 111 4.29 4.25 -1.48
N GLN A 112 5.18 5.15 -1.06
CA GLN A 112 6.06 4.86 0.07
C GLN A 112 5.13 4.61 1.27
N PRO A 113 4.97 3.36 1.74
CA PRO A 113 4.18 3.13 2.93
C PRO A 113 4.80 4.04 3.97
N GLU A 114 3.99 4.91 4.56
CA GLU A 114 4.31 5.58 5.81
C GLU A 114 5.00 4.49 6.61
N LYS A 115 6.34 4.60 6.72
CA LYS A 115 7.13 3.68 7.50
C LYS A 115 6.66 4.05 8.87
N GLU A 116 5.57 3.36 9.23
CA GLU A 116 4.98 3.11 10.50
C GLU A 116 6.07 3.52 11.45
N SER A 117 5.93 4.74 11.97
CA SER A 117 6.51 5.09 13.23
C SER A 117 6.18 3.88 14.07
N ILE A 118 7.17 3.00 14.21
CA ILE A 118 7.15 1.97 15.20
C ILE A 118 7.16 2.84 16.44
N GLU A 119 5.97 3.26 16.88
CA GLU A 119 5.71 3.54 18.27
C GLU A 119 6.34 2.34 18.94
N ALA A 120 7.48 2.59 19.57
CA ALA A 120 8.18 1.59 20.32
C ALA A 120 7.09 0.89 21.13
N PRO A 121 6.95 -0.45 21.01
CA PRO A 121 5.87 -1.18 21.64
C PRO A 121 5.80 -0.67 23.09
N PRO A 122 4.62 -0.23 23.58
CA PRO A 122 4.51 0.40 24.88
C PRO A 122 5.30 -0.46 25.85
N SER A 123 6.36 0.13 26.40
CA SER A 123 7.32 -0.58 27.25
C SER A 123 6.52 -1.47 28.19
N PRO A 124 6.79 -2.79 28.25
CA PRO A 124 6.04 -3.68 29.11
C PRO A 124 6.03 -3.04 30.49
N LYS A 125 4.84 -2.62 30.97
CA LYS A 125 4.69 -2.33 32.39
C LYS A 125 5.01 -3.67 33.06
N VAL A 126 6.20 -3.74 33.63
CA VAL A 126 6.64 -4.86 34.45
C VAL A 126 5.70 -4.82 35.65
N GLU A 127 4.57 -5.52 35.56
CA GLU A 127 3.87 -6.00 36.73
C GLU A 127 4.85 -7.00 37.37
N VAL A 128 5.60 -6.48 38.33
CA VAL A 128 6.37 -7.26 39.29
C VAL A 128 5.34 -8.14 40.00
N TYR A 129 5.17 -9.38 39.53
CA TYR A 129 4.49 -10.40 40.28
C TYR A 129 5.40 -10.75 41.45
N GLU A 130 5.09 -10.15 42.59
CA GLU A 130 5.59 -10.54 43.89
C GLU A 130 5.04 -11.95 44.17
N SER A 131 5.83 -12.95 43.78
CA SER A 131 5.61 -14.34 44.13
C SER A 131 5.87 -14.48 45.63
N LEU A 132 4.79 -14.57 46.40
CA LEU A 132 4.82 -15.13 47.75
C LEU A 132 4.09 -16.46 47.75
N ASP A 133 4.92 -17.48 47.91
CA ASP A 133 4.64 -18.86 48.28
C ASP A 133 3.39 -19.06 49.15
N LYS A 134 2.54 -20.02 48.74
CA LYS A 134 1.85 -20.90 49.70
C LYS A 134 1.41 -22.24 49.09
N VAL A 135 2.31 -23.21 49.20
CA VAL A 135 2.13 -24.62 49.62
C VAL A 135 0.73 -25.27 49.48
N GLU A 136 0.62 -26.20 48.50
CA GLU A 136 0.17 -27.63 48.48
C GLU A 136 -0.48 -28.28 49.75
N PRO A 137 -1.15 -29.47 49.73
CA PRO A 137 -1.99 -30.21 48.74
C PRO A 137 -3.41 -30.57 49.30
N GLU A 138 -4.35 -31.05 48.46
CA GLU A 138 -5.08 -32.33 48.71
C GLU A 138 -6.03 -32.75 47.57
N GLN A 139 -6.24 -34.06 47.53
CA GLN A 139 -6.69 -34.92 46.45
C GLN A 139 -8.12 -35.40 46.68
N LYS A 140 -9.01 -35.39 45.65
CA LYS A 140 -10.05 -36.42 45.55
C LYS A 140 -10.56 -36.68 44.15
N VAL A 141 -10.44 -37.96 43.78
CA VAL A 141 -10.88 -38.67 42.58
C VAL A 141 -12.39 -38.94 42.63
N VAL A 142 -13.13 -38.68 41.55
CA VAL A 142 -14.25 -39.55 41.08
C VAL A 142 -14.36 -39.46 39.55
N ARG A 143 -14.46 -40.64 38.92
CA ARG A 143 -14.44 -40.92 37.47
C ARG A 143 -15.85 -41.33 37.01
N ALA A 144 -16.32 -40.79 35.89
CA ALA A 144 -17.29 -41.47 35.00
C ALA A 144 -17.20 -40.89 33.56
N PRO A 145 -17.43 -41.70 32.50
CA PRO A 145 -16.98 -41.41 31.15
C PRO A 145 -18.06 -40.77 30.27
N GLN A 146 -17.71 -39.69 29.59
CA GLN A 146 -18.50 -39.05 28.53
C GLN A 146 -17.64 -38.85 27.27
N PRO A 147 -18.25 -38.84 26.07
CA PRO A 147 -17.58 -39.16 24.81
C PRO A 147 -16.66 -38.03 24.35
N VAL A 148 -15.43 -38.42 24.00
CA VAL A 148 -14.30 -37.55 23.69
C VAL A 148 -14.57 -36.75 22.40
N ALA A 149 -15.03 -35.52 22.55
CA ALA A 149 -14.78 -34.47 21.57
C ALA A 149 -13.25 -34.28 21.49
N LYS A 150 -12.68 -34.45 20.29
CA LYS A 150 -11.26 -34.21 20.00
C LYS A 150 -10.90 -32.78 20.39
N ALA A 151 -10.36 -32.60 21.60
CA ALA A 151 -9.66 -31.40 22.00
C ALA A 151 -8.48 -31.24 21.05
N VAL A 152 -8.55 -30.23 20.19
CA VAL A 152 -7.43 -29.80 19.33
C VAL A 152 -6.34 -29.31 20.28
N ALA A 153 -5.37 -30.18 20.55
CA ALA A 153 -4.21 -29.87 21.36
C ALA A 153 -3.58 -28.58 20.83
N ALA A 154 -3.38 -27.61 21.72
CA ALA A 154 -2.71 -26.36 21.39
C ALA A 154 -1.38 -26.68 20.66
N PRO A 155 -1.08 -26.00 19.54
CA PRO A 155 0.10 -26.31 18.76
C PRO A 155 1.33 -26.12 19.65
N LYS A 156 2.01 -27.24 19.97
CA LYS A 156 3.30 -27.22 20.64
C LYS A 156 4.19 -26.26 19.84
N LYS A 157 4.70 -25.20 20.48
CA LYS A 157 5.59 -24.23 19.85
C LYS A 157 6.76 -25.02 19.24
N LEU A 158 6.78 -25.11 17.92
CA LEU A 158 7.83 -25.84 17.22
C LEU A 158 9.15 -25.09 17.44
N PRO A 159 10.28 -25.80 17.57
CA PRO A 159 11.55 -25.21 18.02
C PRO A 159 12.19 -24.26 17.01
N PHE A 160 11.82 -24.33 15.71
CA PHE A 160 12.42 -23.52 14.66
C PHE A 160 11.37 -22.76 13.86
N VAL A 161 11.72 -21.55 13.44
CA VAL A 161 10.85 -20.64 12.66
C VAL A 161 11.66 -19.92 11.59
N ALA A 162 11.12 -19.84 10.39
CA ALA A 162 11.67 -19.07 9.27
C ALA A 162 10.65 -18.05 8.77
N SER A 163 11.11 -17.09 7.97
CA SER A 163 10.23 -16.16 7.26
C SER A 163 10.10 -16.57 5.80
N ARG A 164 8.90 -16.62 5.23
CA ARG A 164 8.70 -16.85 3.78
C ARG A 164 9.42 -15.82 2.90
N MET A 165 9.71 -14.64 3.44
CA MET A 165 10.39 -13.55 2.73
C MET A 165 11.91 -13.53 2.95
N ALA A 166 12.43 -14.28 3.92
CA ALA A 166 13.86 -14.34 4.20
C ALA A 166 14.39 -15.74 3.89
N SER A 167 15.69 -15.86 3.63
CA SER A 167 16.33 -17.16 3.38
C SER A 167 16.90 -17.79 4.64
N THR A 168 16.61 -17.26 5.83
CA THR A 168 17.16 -17.72 7.12
C THR A 168 16.09 -18.28 8.07
N TYR A 169 16.50 -19.20 8.95
CA TYR A 169 15.67 -19.71 10.05
C TYR A 169 16.33 -19.48 11.41
N HIS A 170 15.49 -19.34 12.43
CA HIS A 170 15.83 -19.00 13.81
C HIS A 170 15.23 -20.03 14.78
N ARG A 171 15.71 -20.05 16.03
CA ARG A 171 15.02 -20.77 17.12
C ARG A 171 13.76 -20.02 17.58
N SER A 172 12.83 -20.75 18.19
CA SER A 172 11.60 -20.21 18.76
C SER A 172 11.83 -19.23 19.91
N ASN A 173 13.00 -19.25 20.54
CA ASN A 173 13.40 -18.33 21.60
C ASN A 173 14.37 -17.22 21.16
N CYS A 174 14.66 -17.11 19.85
CA CYS A 174 15.53 -16.06 19.34
C CYS A 174 14.81 -14.71 19.31
N GLU A 175 15.49 -13.63 19.70
CA GLU A 175 14.96 -12.26 19.65
C GLU A 175 14.40 -11.90 18.27
N TRP A 176 15.12 -12.28 17.20
CA TRP A 176 14.72 -12.05 15.81
C TRP A 176 13.39 -12.72 15.42
N MET A 177 12.95 -13.76 16.14
CA MET A 177 11.65 -14.42 15.88
C MET A 177 10.48 -13.44 16.01
N ASN A 178 10.57 -12.51 16.97
CA ASN A 178 9.51 -11.54 17.22
C ASN A 178 9.33 -10.56 16.05
N ASN A 179 10.40 -10.29 15.30
CA ASN A 179 10.40 -9.40 14.13
C ASN A 179 9.78 -10.06 12.87
N ILE A 180 9.59 -11.37 12.87
CA ILE A 180 8.94 -12.07 11.74
C ILE A 180 7.42 -11.88 11.84
N LYS A 181 6.81 -11.27 10.82
CA LYS A 181 5.33 -11.12 10.73
C LYS A 181 4.65 -12.49 10.80
N ARG A 182 3.60 -12.64 11.61
CA ARG A 182 2.88 -13.92 11.82
C ARG A 182 2.50 -14.63 10.51
N LYS A 183 2.00 -13.88 9.52
CA LYS A 183 1.63 -14.39 8.18
C LYS A 183 2.79 -14.97 7.36
N ASN A 184 4.02 -14.60 7.70
CA ASN A 184 5.24 -15.04 7.03
C ASN A 184 5.98 -16.13 7.81
N ARG A 185 5.54 -16.50 9.01
CA ARG A 185 6.22 -17.53 9.83
C ARG A 185 5.96 -18.92 9.25
N VAL A 186 7.04 -19.64 8.98
CA VAL A 186 7.02 -21.07 8.66
C VAL A 186 7.71 -21.80 9.80
N TRP A 187 6.98 -22.69 10.46
CA TRP A 187 7.49 -23.42 11.61
C TRP A 187 8.01 -24.80 11.21
N PHE A 188 9.15 -25.20 11.77
CA PHE A 188 9.79 -26.48 11.53
C PHE A 188 10.02 -27.23 12.84
N SER A 189 9.79 -28.54 12.83
CA SER A 189 10.02 -29.39 14.00
C SER A 189 11.50 -29.68 14.24
N THR A 190 12.31 -29.67 13.18
CA THR A 190 13.74 -29.98 13.23
C THR A 190 14.55 -29.05 12.33
N GLU A 191 15.82 -28.86 12.68
CA GLU A 191 16.78 -28.10 11.88
C GLU A 191 16.93 -28.68 10.46
N LYS A 192 16.98 -30.01 10.36
CA LYS A 192 17.09 -30.73 9.08
C LYS A 192 15.93 -30.43 8.14
N GLN A 193 14.72 -30.25 8.67
CA GLN A 193 13.54 -29.89 7.88
C GLN A 193 13.65 -28.47 7.31
N ALA A 194 14.11 -27.51 8.11
CA ALA A 194 14.33 -26.13 7.66
C ALA A 194 15.40 -26.05 6.56
N ARG A 195 16.52 -26.77 6.73
CA ARG A 195 17.59 -26.86 5.72
C ARG A 195 17.13 -27.53 4.43
N LYS A 196 16.37 -28.63 4.52
CA LYS A 196 15.78 -29.31 3.35
C LYS A 196 14.80 -28.41 2.59
N ALA A 197 14.14 -27.48 3.29
CA ALA A 197 13.28 -26.47 2.69
C ALA A 197 14.04 -25.26 2.10
N GLY A 198 15.38 -25.26 2.12
CA GLY A 198 16.21 -24.23 1.48
C GLY A 198 16.59 -23.05 2.38
N PHE A 199 16.28 -23.09 3.68
CA PHE A 199 16.63 -22.03 4.62
C PHE A 199 18.04 -22.22 5.20
N LYS A 200 18.76 -21.13 5.39
CA LYS A 200 20.10 -21.05 5.99
C LYS A 200 20.01 -20.79 7.51
N PRO A 201 20.90 -21.35 8.33
CA PRO A 201 20.92 -21.07 9.76
C PRO A 201 21.26 -19.59 10.03
N HIS A 202 20.57 -18.97 10.98
CA HIS A 202 20.98 -17.70 11.56
C HIS A 202 22.09 -17.90 12.62
N GLU A 203 22.79 -16.82 12.99
CA GLU A 203 23.89 -16.83 13.99
C GLU A 203 23.44 -17.45 15.33
N CYS A 204 22.20 -17.19 15.75
CA CYS A 204 21.59 -17.78 16.96
C CYS A 204 21.48 -19.32 16.97
N ILE A 205 21.77 -19.98 15.84
CA ILE A 205 21.85 -21.44 15.72
C ILE A 205 23.31 -21.90 15.60
N ALA A 206 24.20 -21.03 15.12
CA ALA A 206 25.62 -21.32 14.94
C ALA A 206 26.40 -21.37 16.27
N GLU A 207 26.00 -20.59 17.28
CA GLU A 207 26.68 -20.48 18.59
C GLU A 207 26.56 -21.71 19.51
N LEU A 208 25.87 -22.79 19.08
CA LEU A 208 25.65 -24.00 19.88
C LEU A 208 26.48 -25.21 19.44
N LYS A 209 27.52 -24.97 18.63
CA LYS A 209 28.54 -25.97 18.30
C LYS A 209 29.75 -25.79 19.21
#